data_AF-E3LD98-F1
#
_entry.id   AF-E3LD98-F1
#
_cell.length_a   1.000
_cell.length_b   1.000
_cell.length_c   1.000
_cell.angle_alpha   90.00
_cell.angle_beta   90.00
_cell.angle_gamma   90.00
#
_symmetry.space_group_name_H-M   'P 1'
#
loop_
_entity.id
_entity.type
_entity.pdbx_description
1 polymer ?
#
loop_
_entity_poly.entity_id
_entity_poly.type
_entity_poly.pdbx_seq_one_letter_code
_entity_poly.pdbx_strand_id
1 'polypeptide(L)'
;MKTYLFFTLLSPLAAFDFSEEARKYVDHNVDPCDDFYRHACRLGGSSYLPNQIITEQLEKSNVNASSKEFPDIENIAINGFPEYTENLGEFIPDIFKDICESGQDTLPFLAELEPLITQWFGERTDEKCIGHYCLTHLAKDPDCNRVENYLVELINNKFKFSQPLEYVQGAIHNIHVMDMFLKTHNDHSLENMNNFFMEVKDAAIELIMATPWTRNHNVSESIADIVNQIDVKNVMNVTRASIAKLLIDCNNLYTECKQNYANVTSPYISEYCFFQARFKKDFETVPITNQIVAMSTAGAGTLYPHIMVGEMWYQIFINTQSRFAKLGSPGFTIAHELSHSLIKSSPQDLLLYFSQEAEDCIQEQYRSSCREFDEGDCEITEEHFEENGADVLAMQIVWKLFEKQYIDREKRIVEIRGSEKLKQLFYSMATNLCDGKKSVADPSDPHAPNNVRINALVNHPAFEMAFQCSPHSRMMKSKTKECPVYGESAPQHRRRFFPKK
;
A
#
# COMPACT_ATOMS: atom_id res chain seq x y z
N MET A 1 30.88 -31.26 -36.00
CA MET A 1 30.07 -30.11 -35.54
C MET A 1 29.20 -30.59 -34.40
N LYS A 2 29.51 -30.21 -33.16
CA LYS A 2 28.63 -30.43 -32.00
C LYS A 2 28.04 -29.09 -31.61
N THR A 3 26.74 -28.94 -31.82
CA THR A 3 25.96 -27.77 -31.43
C THR A 3 25.84 -27.78 -29.91
N TYR A 4 26.41 -26.78 -29.25
CA TYR A 4 26.17 -26.55 -27.82
C TYR A 4 24.86 -25.76 -27.69
N LEU A 5 23.81 -26.41 -27.18
CA LEU A 5 22.64 -25.72 -26.65
C LEU A 5 23.08 -25.00 -25.36
N PHE A 6 23.16 -23.68 -25.40
CA PHE A 6 23.19 -22.87 -24.19
C PHE A 6 21.78 -22.88 -23.58
N PHE A 7 21.57 -23.73 -22.58
CA PHE A 7 20.49 -23.52 -21.62
C PHE A 7 20.93 -22.38 -20.71
N THR A 8 20.47 -21.16 -20.99
CA THR A 8 20.39 -20.14 -19.95
C THR A 8 19.40 -20.63 -18.92
N LEU A 9 19.91 -21.17 -17.80
CA LEU A 9 19.17 -21.37 -16.57
C LEU A 9 18.75 -19.99 -16.06
N LEU A 10 17.64 -19.46 -16.58
CA LEU A 10 16.80 -18.58 -15.80
C LEU A 10 16.33 -19.44 -14.63
N SER A 11 16.93 -19.28 -13.46
CA SER A 11 16.35 -19.86 -12.25
C SER A 11 14.93 -19.28 -12.15
N PRO A 12 13.86 -20.08 -12.35
CA PRO A 12 12.54 -19.60 -12.01
C PRO A 12 12.59 -19.22 -10.52
N LEU A 13 11.99 -18.10 -10.12
CA LEU A 13 11.66 -17.90 -8.71
C LEU A 13 11.06 -19.23 -8.23
N ALA A 14 11.65 -19.82 -7.20
CA ALA A 14 11.18 -21.11 -6.70
C ALA A 14 9.69 -20.94 -6.39
N ALA A 15 8.84 -21.65 -7.14
CA ALA A 15 7.40 -21.56 -6.95
C ALA A 15 7.10 -21.94 -5.49
N PHE A 16 6.63 -20.99 -4.70
CA PHE A 16 6.26 -21.21 -3.30
C PHE A 16 4.74 -21.16 -3.17
N ASP A 17 4.21 -21.79 -2.13
CA ASP A 17 2.80 -21.64 -1.76
C ASP A 17 2.70 -20.71 -0.55
N PHE A 18 2.15 -19.51 -0.75
CA PHE A 18 1.96 -18.49 0.30
C PHE A 18 1.22 -19.07 1.52
N SER A 19 0.22 -19.92 1.29
CA SER A 19 -0.60 -20.47 2.38
C SER A 19 0.12 -21.55 3.20
N GLU A 20 1.13 -22.22 2.62
CA GLU A 20 2.02 -23.13 3.35
C GLU A 20 3.07 -22.34 4.13
N GLU A 21 3.60 -21.25 3.55
CA GLU A 21 4.54 -20.36 4.25
C GLU A 21 3.89 -19.66 5.44
N ALA A 22 2.67 -19.13 5.28
CA ALA A 22 1.91 -18.49 6.35
C ALA A 22 1.66 -19.43 7.54
N ARG A 23 1.39 -20.72 7.28
CA ARG A 23 1.16 -21.71 8.33
C ARG A 23 2.35 -21.92 9.27
N LYS A 24 3.58 -21.58 8.86
CA LYS A 24 4.77 -21.68 9.72
C LYS A 24 4.78 -20.65 10.86
N TYR A 25 3.90 -19.65 10.81
CA TYR A 25 3.80 -18.58 11.79
C TYR A 25 2.71 -18.81 12.86
N VAL A 26 1.93 -19.89 12.72
CA VAL A 26 0.92 -20.32 13.70
C VAL A 26 1.58 -20.64 15.04
N ASP A 27 1.02 -20.13 16.13
CA ASP A 27 1.41 -20.48 17.49
C ASP A 27 0.63 -21.70 17.98
N HIS A 28 1.28 -22.86 17.90
CA HIS A 28 0.71 -24.12 18.37
C HIS A 28 0.59 -24.22 19.91
N ASN A 29 1.08 -23.23 20.68
CA ASN A 29 0.89 -23.19 22.13
C ASN A 29 -0.42 -22.50 22.55
N VAL A 30 -1.10 -21.82 21.63
CA VAL A 30 -2.41 -21.20 21.85
C VAL A 30 -3.46 -22.09 21.21
N ASP A 31 -4.52 -22.44 21.94
CA ASP A 31 -5.63 -23.20 21.37
C ASP A 31 -6.47 -22.26 20.46
N PRO A 32 -6.79 -22.62 19.19
CA PRO A 32 -7.64 -21.81 18.32
C PRO A 32 -9.03 -21.53 18.89
N CYS A 33 -9.52 -22.36 19.82
CA CYS A 33 -10.78 -22.17 20.51
C CYS A 33 -10.67 -21.26 21.75
N ASP A 34 -9.46 -20.96 22.20
CA ASP A 34 -9.19 -20.01 23.28
C ASP A 34 -8.89 -18.60 22.76
N ASP A 35 -8.07 -18.47 21.71
CA ASP A 35 -7.80 -17.20 21.04
C ASP A 35 -7.33 -17.46 19.60
N PHE A 36 -8.24 -17.36 18.64
CA PHE A 36 -7.95 -17.73 17.26
C PHE A 36 -6.93 -16.79 16.62
N TYR A 37 -7.04 -15.48 16.85
CA TYR A 37 -6.08 -14.50 16.37
C TYR A 37 -4.68 -14.79 16.89
N ARG A 38 -4.50 -15.04 18.20
CA ARG A 38 -3.16 -15.36 18.73
C ARG A 38 -2.65 -16.73 18.38
N HIS A 39 -3.54 -17.69 18.15
CA HIS A 39 -3.17 -18.94 17.53
C HIS A 39 -2.64 -18.74 16.09
N ALA A 40 -3.28 -17.90 15.27
CA ALA A 40 -2.83 -17.63 13.91
C ALA A 40 -1.65 -16.63 13.82
N CYS A 41 -1.57 -15.68 14.77
CA CYS A 41 -0.70 -14.50 14.76
C CYS A 41 0.07 -14.39 16.10
N ARG A 42 1.22 -15.05 16.16
CA ARG A 42 2.06 -15.10 17.37
C ARG A 42 2.55 -13.72 17.83
N LEU A 43 2.53 -13.48 19.15
CA LEU A 43 3.22 -12.33 19.75
C LEU A 43 4.74 -12.41 19.51
N GLY A 44 5.38 -11.26 19.30
CA GLY A 44 6.77 -11.17 18.87
C GLY A 44 7.02 -11.63 17.42
N GLY A 45 5.96 -11.89 16.65
CA GLY A 45 6.03 -12.18 15.22
C GLY A 45 6.23 -10.95 14.32
N SER A 46 5.92 -11.11 13.04
CA SER A 46 5.98 -10.05 12.03
C SER A 46 5.06 -8.88 12.38
N SER A 47 5.44 -7.64 12.08
CA SER A 47 4.50 -6.51 12.13
C SER A 47 3.46 -6.55 11.01
N TYR A 48 3.77 -7.22 9.89
CA TYR A 48 2.82 -7.44 8.81
C TYR A 48 3.21 -8.69 8.00
N LEU A 49 2.60 -9.82 8.37
CA LEU A 49 3.03 -11.12 7.89
C LEU A 49 2.99 -11.30 6.35
N PRO A 50 1.95 -10.84 5.62
CA PRO A 50 1.91 -10.99 4.17
C PRO A 50 3.11 -10.32 3.48
N ASN A 51 3.43 -9.09 3.88
CA ASN A 51 4.56 -8.36 3.33
C ASN A 51 5.88 -9.04 3.67
N GLN A 52 6.06 -9.54 4.90
CA GLN A 52 7.27 -10.29 5.24
C GLN A 52 7.47 -11.51 4.33
N ILE A 53 6.44 -12.35 4.16
CA ILE A 53 6.55 -13.56 3.33
C ILE A 53 6.90 -13.18 1.89
N ILE A 54 6.18 -12.21 1.32
CA ILE A 54 6.40 -11.79 -0.07
C ILE A 54 7.80 -11.18 -0.24
N THR A 55 8.21 -10.24 0.61
CA THR A 55 9.55 -9.62 0.53
C THR A 55 10.68 -10.64 0.72
N GLU A 56 10.58 -11.58 1.66
CA GLU A 56 11.61 -12.62 1.85
C GLU A 56 11.79 -13.52 0.61
N GLN A 57 10.71 -13.80 -0.13
CA GLN A 57 10.81 -14.59 -1.37
C GLN A 57 11.39 -13.77 -2.52
N LEU A 58 11.12 -12.46 -2.51
CA LEU A 58 11.60 -11.52 -3.51
C LEU A 58 13.06 -11.13 -3.33
N GLU A 59 13.55 -10.94 -2.10
CA GLU A 59 14.96 -10.68 -1.81
C GLU A 59 15.88 -11.81 -2.28
N LYS A 60 15.40 -13.06 -2.24
CA LYS A 60 16.10 -14.22 -2.82
C LYS A 60 16.29 -14.13 -4.33
N SER A 61 15.62 -13.21 -5.02
CA SER A 61 15.64 -13.06 -6.48
C SER A 61 16.63 -12.01 -7.03
N ASN A 62 17.49 -11.42 -6.17
CA ASN A 62 18.49 -10.38 -6.49
C ASN A 62 17.88 -9.05 -7.00
N VAL A 63 17.69 -8.09 -6.10
CA VAL A 63 17.06 -6.78 -6.35
C VAL A 63 17.93 -5.79 -7.17
N ASN A 64 19.22 -6.07 -7.38
CA ASN A 64 20.15 -5.09 -7.98
C ASN A 64 20.32 -5.23 -9.50
N ALA A 65 19.25 -5.45 -10.25
CA ALA A 65 19.31 -5.41 -11.71
C ALA A 65 19.13 -3.95 -12.19
N SER A 66 20.19 -3.36 -12.75
CA SER A 66 20.11 -2.03 -13.38
C SER A 66 19.00 -1.98 -14.44
N SER A 67 18.11 -0.99 -14.31
CA SER A 67 17.03 -0.72 -15.26
C SER A 67 17.58 -0.19 -16.60
N LYS A 68 18.74 0.49 -16.56
CA LYS A 68 19.34 1.26 -17.66
C LYS A 68 18.45 2.40 -18.19
N GLU A 69 17.32 2.69 -17.55
CA GLU A 69 16.38 3.75 -17.95
C GLU A 69 16.90 5.16 -17.58
N PHE A 70 17.67 5.26 -16.50
CA PHE A 70 18.24 6.52 -15.97
C PHE A 70 19.66 6.25 -15.43
N PRO A 71 20.62 5.92 -16.32
CA PRO A 71 21.88 5.29 -15.94
C PRO A 71 22.77 6.12 -15.01
N ASP A 72 22.80 7.45 -15.17
CA ASP A 72 23.65 8.31 -14.35
C ASP A 72 23.11 8.43 -12.92
N ILE A 73 21.79 8.67 -12.81
CA ILE A 73 21.10 8.79 -11.53
C ILE A 73 21.06 7.44 -10.81
N GLU A 74 20.86 6.34 -11.55
CA GLU A 74 20.93 4.97 -11.02
C GLU A 74 22.31 4.68 -10.43
N ASN A 75 23.38 5.05 -11.14
CA ASN A 75 24.73 4.88 -10.66
C ASN A 75 25.01 5.70 -9.39
N ILE A 76 24.57 6.96 -9.34
CA ILE A 76 24.71 7.83 -8.15
C ILE A 76 23.97 7.24 -6.95
N ALA A 77 22.75 6.74 -7.14
CA ALA A 77 21.99 6.16 -6.04
C ALA A 77 22.65 4.89 -5.47
N ILE A 78 23.18 4.03 -6.34
CA ILE A 78 23.78 2.75 -5.95
C ILE A 78 25.19 2.93 -5.38
N ASN A 79 26.03 3.71 -6.06
CA ASN A 79 27.46 3.81 -5.75
C ASN A 79 27.83 5.09 -4.99
N GLY A 80 26.90 6.03 -4.83
CA GLY A 80 27.17 7.35 -4.28
C GLY A 80 27.99 8.23 -5.24
N PHE A 81 28.49 9.33 -4.70
CA PHE A 81 29.43 10.20 -5.41
C PHE A 81 30.88 9.77 -5.12
N PRO A 82 31.81 9.93 -6.09
CA PRO A 82 33.23 9.61 -5.90
C PRO A 82 33.88 10.43 -4.77
N GLU A 83 33.49 11.71 -4.66
CA GLU A 83 33.79 12.59 -3.55
C GLU A 83 32.44 12.97 -2.92
N TYR A 84 32.35 13.05 -1.60
CA TYR A 84 31.08 13.32 -0.93
C TYR A 84 31.29 14.32 0.20
N THR A 85 30.63 15.45 0.08
CA THR A 85 30.41 16.38 1.19
C THR A 85 28.91 16.55 1.41
N GLU A 86 28.50 16.54 2.67
CA GLU A 86 27.12 16.83 3.05
C GLU A 86 26.81 18.32 3.01
N ASN A 87 27.84 19.17 2.85
CA ASN A 87 27.74 20.60 3.00
C ASN A 87 27.71 21.30 1.63
N LEU A 88 26.55 21.84 1.29
CA LEU A 88 26.35 22.62 0.07
C LEU A 88 27.23 23.88 0.04
N GLY A 89 27.61 24.40 1.22
CA GLY A 89 28.53 25.53 1.37
C GLY A 89 29.98 25.20 1.06
N GLU A 90 30.32 23.93 0.83
CA GLU A 90 31.66 23.52 0.39
C GLU A 90 31.76 23.47 -1.14
N PHE A 91 30.79 22.88 -1.85
CA PHE A 91 30.95 22.73 -3.29
C PHE A 91 30.44 23.89 -4.15
N ILE A 92 29.35 24.58 -3.77
CA ILE A 92 28.82 25.67 -4.60
C ILE A 92 29.84 26.82 -4.73
N PRO A 93 30.50 27.26 -3.64
CA PRO A 93 31.53 28.29 -3.73
C PRO A 93 32.79 27.82 -4.48
N ASP A 94 33.20 26.56 -4.30
CA ASP A 94 34.35 25.97 -4.99
C ASP A 94 34.15 25.94 -6.51
N ILE A 95 32.97 25.49 -6.98
CA ILE A 95 32.63 25.51 -8.41
C ILE A 95 32.61 26.92 -8.97
N PHE A 96 32.02 27.88 -8.24
CA PHE A 96 32.04 29.29 -8.66
C PHE A 96 33.48 29.78 -8.83
N LYS A 97 34.34 29.50 -7.84
CA LYS A 97 35.74 29.92 -7.85
C LYS A 97 36.48 29.35 -9.05
N ASP A 98 36.31 28.05 -9.33
CA ASP A 98 36.95 27.39 -10.47
C ASP A 98 36.52 28.00 -11.81
N ILE A 99 35.23 28.29 -12.00
CA ILE A 99 34.71 28.98 -13.20
C ILE A 99 35.34 30.38 -13.31
N CYS A 100 35.37 31.14 -12.20
CA CYS A 100 35.88 32.51 -12.15
C CYS A 100 37.38 32.59 -12.43
N GLU A 101 38.19 31.75 -11.77
CA GLU A 101 39.66 31.73 -11.92
C GLU A 101 40.08 31.21 -13.31
N SER A 102 39.27 30.35 -13.91
CA SER A 102 39.43 29.90 -15.30
C SER A 102 39.09 30.97 -16.33
N GLY A 103 38.58 32.14 -15.92
CA GLY A 103 38.16 33.23 -16.80
C GLY A 103 36.91 32.92 -17.62
N GLN A 104 36.12 31.94 -17.20
CA GLN A 104 34.84 31.59 -17.84
C GLN A 104 33.74 32.56 -17.37
N ASP A 105 32.65 32.66 -18.15
CA ASP A 105 31.51 33.49 -17.77
C ASP A 105 30.78 32.85 -16.57
N THR A 106 30.77 33.56 -15.43
CA THR A 106 30.11 33.12 -14.19
C THR A 106 28.62 33.47 -14.15
N LEU A 107 28.14 34.32 -15.07
CA LEU A 107 26.74 34.75 -15.10
C LEU A 107 25.76 33.57 -15.25
N PRO A 108 25.97 32.57 -16.14
CA PRO A 108 25.08 31.43 -16.24
C PRO A 108 24.96 30.66 -14.92
N PHE A 109 26.08 30.38 -14.25
CA PHE A 109 26.09 29.68 -12.97
C PHE A 109 25.30 30.42 -11.89
N LEU A 110 25.54 31.73 -11.74
CA LEU A 110 24.84 32.56 -10.76
C LEU A 110 23.35 32.70 -11.09
N ALA A 111 22.99 32.83 -12.37
CA ALA A 111 21.61 32.91 -12.82
C ALA A 111 20.83 31.60 -12.59
N GLU A 112 21.51 30.46 -12.69
CA GLU A 112 20.91 29.16 -12.37
C GLU A 112 20.79 28.90 -10.86
N LEU A 113 21.73 29.43 -10.06
CA LEU A 113 21.76 29.26 -8.60
C LEU A 113 20.76 30.17 -7.87
N GLU A 114 20.56 31.38 -8.37
CA GLU A 114 19.65 32.39 -7.82
C GLU A 114 18.21 31.89 -7.57
N PRO A 115 17.49 31.27 -8.54
CA PRO A 115 16.15 30.74 -8.30
C PRO A 115 16.16 29.55 -7.33
N LEU A 116 17.22 28.73 -7.33
CA LEU A 116 17.35 27.62 -6.38
C LEU A 116 17.40 28.15 -4.95
N ILE A 117 18.23 29.15 -4.69
CA ILE A 117 18.37 29.76 -3.37
C ILE A 117 17.07 30.47 -2.98
N THR A 118 16.43 31.20 -3.91
CA THR A 118 15.19 31.96 -3.62
C THR A 118 14.00 31.05 -3.29
N GLN A 119 13.76 30.01 -4.10
CA GLN A 119 12.68 29.04 -3.86
C GLN A 119 12.83 28.35 -2.50
N TRP A 120 14.07 28.12 -2.08
CA TRP A 120 14.43 27.36 -0.90
C TRP A 120 14.21 28.09 0.42
N PHE A 121 14.30 29.42 0.42
CA PHE A 121 13.99 30.24 1.60
C PHE A 121 12.49 30.57 1.74
N GLY A 122 11.62 29.89 0.98
CA GLY A 122 10.16 29.97 1.15
C GLY A 122 9.52 31.23 0.57
N GLU A 123 10.28 32.07 -0.12
CA GLU A 123 9.79 33.27 -0.78
C GLU A 123 9.32 32.92 -2.20
N ARG A 124 8.21 32.18 -2.30
CA ARG A 124 7.49 32.00 -3.58
C ARG A 124 6.86 33.33 -3.98
N THR A 125 7.61 34.16 -4.69
CA THR A 125 7.08 35.38 -5.30
C THR A 125 7.23 35.27 -6.81
N ASP A 126 6.28 35.85 -7.54
CA ASP A 126 6.30 35.99 -9.01
C ASP A 126 7.35 37.04 -9.46
N GLU A 127 8.24 37.49 -8.57
CA GLU A 127 9.22 38.55 -8.78
C GLU A 127 10.66 38.00 -8.97
N LYS A 128 11.48 38.82 -9.64
CA LYS A 128 12.95 38.69 -9.70
C LYS A 128 13.49 38.57 -8.27
N CYS A 129 14.54 37.76 -8.06
CA CYS A 129 15.26 37.53 -6.80
C CYS A 129 15.14 38.60 -5.68
N ILE A 130 15.17 38.18 -4.42
CA ILE A 130 14.97 39.08 -3.28
C ILE A 130 16.30 39.37 -2.56
N GLY A 131 16.67 40.66 -2.52
CA GLY A 131 17.75 41.17 -1.66
C GLY A 131 19.09 40.45 -1.84
N HIS A 132 19.59 39.86 -0.75
CA HIS A 132 20.89 39.17 -0.72
C HIS A 132 20.90 37.82 -1.49
N TYR A 133 19.74 37.36 -1.96
CA TYR A 133 19.62 36.17 -2.82
C TYR A 133 19.81 36.48 -4.31
N CYS A 134 19.85 37.76 -4.71
CA CYS A 134 20.18 38.17 -6.07
C CYS A 134 21.67 37.99 -6.35
N LEU A 135 22.06 36.94 -7.07
CA LEU A 135 23.46 36.58 -7.29
C LEU A 135 24.04 37.10 -8.60
N THR A 136 23.22 37.28 -9.63
CA THR A 136 23.69 37.61 -10.99
C THR A 136 24.55 38.88 -11.09
N HIS A 137 24.40 39.83 -10.16
CA HIS A 137 25.24 41.04 -10.11
C HIS A 137 26.72 40.75 -9.77
N LEU A 138 26.98 39.63 -9.08
CA LEU A 138 28.31 39.19 -8.66
C LEU A 138 29.16 38.72 -9.86
N ALA A 139 28.55 38.42 -11.00
CA ALA A 139 29.27 38.01 -12.22
C ALA A 139 30.24 39.09 -12.75
N LYS A 140 30.04 40.35 -12.34
CA LYS A 140 30.90 41.49 -12.70
C LYS A 140 32.02 41.74 -11.70
N ASP A 141 32.03 41.01 -10.58
CA ASP A 141 33.05 41.16 -9.56
C ASP A 141 34.36 40.50 -10.02
N PRO A 142 35.49 41.24 -10.11
CA PRO A 142 36.76 40.68 -10.55
C PRO A 142 37.49 39.84 -9.48
N ASP A 143 37.02 39.83 -8.23
CA ASP A 143 37.64 39.13 -7.11
C ASP A 143 36.89 37.84 -6.79
N CYS A 144 37.37 36.73 -7.38
CA CYS A 144 36.78 35.41 -7.22
C CYS A 144 36.69 34.98 -5.74
N ASN A 145 37.70 35.30 -4.92
CA ASN A 145 37.71 34.92 -3.50
C ASN A 145 36.67 35.71 -2.70
N ARG A 146 36.39 36.97 -3.07
CA ARG A 146 35.35 37.76 -2.39
C ARG A 146 33.96 37.17 -2.62
N VAL A 147 33.66 36.77 -3.87
CA VAL A 147 32.37 36.17 -4.20
C VAL A 147 32.26 34.76 -3.62
N GLU A 148 33.31 33.95 -3.67
CA GLU A 148 33.37 32.64 -2.99
C GLU A 148 33.02 32.77 -1.50
N ASN A 149 33.68 33.67 -0.77
CA ASN A 149 33.40 33.87 0.66
C ASN A 149 31.95 34.32 0.91
N TYR A 150 31.41 35.18 0.04
CA TYR A 150 30.00 35.58 0.11
C TYR A 150 29.06 34.37 -0.07
N LEU A 151 29.33 33.51 -1.04
CA LEU A 151 28.56 32.28 -1.26
C LEU A 151 28.70 31.31 -0.08
N VAL A 152 29.89 31.16 0.49
CA VAL A 152 30.11 30.36 1.71
C VAL A 152 29.21 30.89 2.84
N GLU A 153 29.24 32.19 3.13
CA GLU A 153 28.42 32.79 4.20
C GLU A 153 26.91 32.67 3.94
N LEU A 154 26.49 32.84 2.69
CA LEU A 154 25.09 32.73 2.28
C LEU A 154 24.54 31.31 2.49
N ILE A 155 25.36 30.30 2.19
CA ILE A 155 24.95 28.90 2.14
C ILE A 155 25.26 28.14 3.45
N ASN A 156 26.23 28.59 4.25
CA ASN A 156 26.78 27.83 5.38
C ASN A 156 25.73 27.40 6.43
N ASN A 157 25.89 26.16 6.93
CA ASN A 157 25.19 25.54 8.06
C ASN A 157 23.66 25.44 8.00
N LYS A 158 23.02 25.82 6.88
CA LYS A 158 21.55 25.78 6.78
C LYS A 158 21.00 24.52 6.12
N PHE A 159 21.79 23.71 5.41
CA PHE A 159 21.28 22.52 4.74
C PHE A 159 22.27 21.35 4.63
N LYS A 160 21.69 20.14 4.62
CA LYS A 160 22.39 18.86 4.41
C LYS A 160 22.02 18.30 3.04
N PHE A 161 23.02 18.01 2.21
CA PHE A 161 22.88 17.39 0.89
C PHE A 161 22.36 15.94 0.95
N SER A 162 22.42 15.28 2.12
CA SER A 162 21.98 13.89 2.29
C SER A 162 20.50 13.66 1.94
N GLN A 163 19.62 14.62 2.24
CA GLN A 163 18.18 14.47 2.01
C GLN A 163 17.82 14.26 0.52
N PRO A 164 18.25 15.10 -0.44
CA PRO A 164 18.05 14.85 -1.87
C PRO A 164 18.49 13.47 -2.35
N LEU A 165 19.63 12.97 -1.88
CA LEU A 165 20.18 11.68 -2.28
C LEU A 165 19.32 10.52 -1.76
N GLU A 166 18.92 10.56 -0.49
CA GLU A 166 18.04 9.56 0.14
C GLU A 166 16.71 9.40 -0.62
N TYR A 167 16.11 10.50 -1.09
CA TYR A 167 14.88 10.44 -1.88
C TYR A 167 15.06 9.72 -3.21
N VAL A 168 16.15 10.01 -3.92
CA VAL A 168 16.43 9.38 -5.22
C VAL A 168 16.80 7.90 -5.01
N GLN A 169 17.55 7.57 -3.96
CA GLN A 169 17.83 6.20 -3.57
C GLN A 169 16.55 5.42 -3.27
N GLY A 170 15.64 6.01 -2.49
CA GLY A 170 14.33 5.42 -2.22
C GLY A 170 13.50 5.22 -3.49
N ALA A 171 13.46 6.21 -4.39
CA ALA A 171 12.74 6.10 -5.65
C ALA A 171 13.30 5.00 -6.56
N ILE A 172 14.62 4.87 -6.66
CA ILE A 172 15.27 3.81 -7.44
C ILE A 172 15.03 2.45 -6.82
N HIS A 173 15.18 2.33 -5.51
CA HIS A 173 14.85 1.11 -4.78
C HIS A 173 13.39 0.69 -5.05
N ASN A 174 12.45 1.63 -4.99
CA ASN A 174 11.04 1.36 -5.29
C ASN A 174 10.82 0.91 -6.74
N ILE A 175 11.49 1.51 -7.73
CA ILE A 175 11.43 1.03 -9.13
C ILE A 175 11.92 -0.41 -9.24
N HIS A 176 13.07 -0.75 -8.64
CA HIS A 176 13.61 -2.10 -8.69
C HIS A 176 12.67 -3.12 -8.03
N VAL A 177 12.07 -2.74 -6.89
CA VAL A 177 11.07 -3.55 -6.20
C VAL A 177 9.84 -3.76 -7.11
N MET A 178 9.29 -2.70 -7.69
CA MET A 178 8.13 -2.79 -8.59
C MET A 178 8.44 -3.62 -9.84
N ASP A 179 9.62 -3.46 -10.45
CA ASP A 179 10.03 -4.24 -11.62
C ASP A 179 10.14 -5.72 -11.34
N MET A 180 10.64 -6.06 -10.16
CA MET A 180 10.73 -7.44 -9.72
C MET A 180 9.35 -8.07 -9.56
N PHE A 181 8.41 -7.35 -8.95
CA PHE A 181 7.02 -7.79 -8.87
C PHE A 181 6.38 -7.96 -10.26
N LEU A 182 6.49 -6.96 -11.13
CA LEU A 182 5.89 -6.99 -12.46
C LEU A 182 6.44 -8.11 -13.35
N LYS A 183 7.68 -8.57 -13.13
CA LYS A 183 8.26 -9.70 -13.87
C LYS A 183 7.58 -11.03 -13.58
N THR A 184 6.90 -11.19 -12.45
CA THR A 184 6.20 -12.44 -12.13
C THR A 184 4.80 -12.50 -12.72
N HIS A 185 4.28 -11.38 -13.24
CA HIS A 185 3.00 -11.35 -13.94
C HIS A 185 3.02 -12.12 -15.26
N ASN A 186 1.91 -12.80 -15.52
CA ASN A 186 1.52 -13.21 -16.86
C ASN A 186 0.04 -12.90 -17.07
N ASP A 187 -0.36 -12.71 -18.33
CA ASP A 187 -1.72 -12.31 -18.69
C ASP A 187 -2.78 -13.26 -18.12
N HIS A 188 -2.47 -14.56 -18.10
CA HIS A 188 -3.35 -15.60 -17.55
C HIS A 188 -3.60 -15.43 -16.05
N SER A 189 -2.61 -14.98 -15.28
CA SER A 189 -2.75 -14.76 -13.83
C SER A 189 -3.63 -13.56 -13.52
N LEU A 190 -3.47 -12.49 -14.30
CA LEU A 190 -4.32 -11.29 -14.19
C LEU A 190 -5.76 -11.59 -14.59
N GLU A 191 -5.97 -12.34 -15.68
CA GLU A 191 -7.29 -12.81 -16.10
C GLU A 191 -7.95 -13.67 -15.02
N ASN A 192 -7.20 -14.57 -14.38
CA ASN A 192 -7.74 -15.40 -13.29
C ASN A 192 -8.16 -14.60 -12.06
N MET A 193 -7.44 -13.54 -11.70
CA MET A 193 -7.83 -12.66 -10.60
C MET A 193 -9.06 -11.82 -10.96
N ASN A 194 -9.16 -11.35 -12.20
CA ASN A 194 -10.35 -10.64 -12.68
C ASN A 194 -11.58 -11.56 -12.69
N ASN A 195 -11.45 -12.79 -13.18
CA ASN A 195 -12.53 -13.78 -13.15
C ASN A 195 -12.95 -14.10 -11.70
N PHE A 196 -11.98 -14.23 -10.80
CA PHE A 196 -12.25 -14.40 -9.38
C PHE A 196 -13.01 -13.22 -8.78
N PHE A 197 -12.64 -11.99 -9.14
CA PHE A 197 -13.36 -10.80 -8.70
C PHE A 197 -14.81 -10.76 -9.22
N MET A 198 -15.05 -11.20 -10.45
CA MET A 198 -16.42 -11.34 -10.97
C MET A 198 -17.24 -12.33 -10.13
N GLU A 199 -16.66 -13.46 -9.69
CA GLU A 199 -17.34 -14.38 -8.77
C GLU A 199 -17.70 -13.69 -7.44
N VAL A 200 -16.79 -12.87 -6.88
CA VAL A 200 -17.02 -12.10 -5.65
C VAL A 200 -18.19 -11.12 -5.81
N LYS A 201 -18.26 -10.41 -6.95
CA LYS A 201 -19.37 -9.52 -7.29
C LYS A 201 -20.70 -10.25 -7.38
N ASP A 202 -20.73 -11.37 -8.10
CA ASP A 202 -21.94 -12.19 -8.27
C ASP A 202 -22.45 -12.68 -6.91
N ALA A 203 -21.55 -13.16 -6.03
CA ALA A 203 -21.91 -13.62 -4.69
C ALA A 203 -22.45 -12.48 -3.82
N ALA A 204 -21.87 -11.27 -3.89
CA ALA A 204 -22.39 -10.10 -3.18
C ALA A 204 -23.81 -9.74 -3.65
N ILE A 205 -24.04 -9.70 -4.97
CA ILE A 205 -25.36 -9.44 -5.55
C ILE A 205 -26.38 -10.50 -5.10
N GLU A 206 -26.02 -11.78 -5.20
CA GLU A 206 -26.89 -12.90 -4.78
C GLU A 206 -27.29 -12.77 -3.29
N LEU A 207 -26.33 -12.47 -2.40
CA LEU A 207 -26.58 -12.32 -0.97
C LEU A 207 -27.53 -11.16 -0.67
N ILE A 208 -27.26 -9.98 -1.23
CA ILE A 208 -28.03 -8.77 -0.92
C ILE A 208 -29.44 -8.85 -1.49
N MET A 209 -29.60 -9.40 -2.69
CA MET A 209 -30.92 -9.61 -3.31
C MET A 209 -31.77 -10.66 -2.59
N ALA A 210 -31.15 -11.62 -1.90
CA ALA A 210 -31.88 -12.61 -1.12
C ALA A 210 -32.56 -12.00 0.12
N THR A 211 -32.05 -10.86 0.63
CA THR A 211 -32.61 -10.23 1.83
C THR A 211 -34.06 -9.79 1.61
N PRO A 212 -34.96 -9.99 2.59
CA PRO A 212 -36.31 -9.45 2.52
C PRO A 212 -36.33 -7.93 2.38
N TRP A 213 -35.38 -7.24 3.02
CA TRP A 213 -35.31 -5.78 2.99
C TRP A 213 -35.14 -5.23 1.56
N THR A 214 -34.13 -5.69 0.83
CA THR A 214 -33.83 -5.25 -0.54
C THR A 214 -35.04 -5.44 -1.47
N ARG A 215 -35.72 -6.59 -1.34
CA ARG A 215 -36.93 -6.91 -2.12
C ARG A 215 -38.11 -6.01 -1.74
N ASN A 216 -38.37 -5.81 -0.45
CA ASN A 216 -39.49 -5.02 0.04
C ASN A 216 -39.36 -3.53 -0.30
N HIS A 217 -38.14 -3.04 -0.53
CA HIS A 217 -37.86 -1.65 -0.87
C HIS A 217 -37.60 -1.42 -2.36
N ASN A 218 -37.61 -2.47 -3.19
CA ASN A 218 -37.40 -2.41 -4.63
C ASN A 218 -36.06 -1.72 -5.02
N VAL A 219 -34.99 -2.00 -4.27
CA VAL A 219 -33.64 -1.43 -4.48
C VAL A 219 -32.65 -2.42 -5.11
N SER A 220 -33.11 -3.63 -5.47
CA SER A 220 -32.28 -4.70 -6.04
C SER A 220 -31.50 -4.26 -7.28
N GLU A 221 -32.16 -3.58 -8.22
CA GLU A 221 -31.54 -3.13 -9.48
C GLU A 221 -30.46 -2.08 -9.21
N SER A 222 -30.74 -1.09 -8.36
CA SER A 222 -29.77 -0.05 -8.02
C SER A 222 -28.51 -0.60 -7.33
N ILE A 223 -28.69 -1.59 -6.43
CA ILE A 223 -27.55 -2.25 -5.78
C ILE A 223 -26.74 -3.05 -6.81
N ALA A 224 -27.41 -3.80 -7.69
CA ALA A 224 -26.73 -4.52 -8.76
C ALA A 224 -25.96 -3.58 -9.68
N ASP A 225 -26.54 -2.44 -10.05
CA ASP A 225 -25.90 -1.44 -10.92
C ASP A 225 -24.64 -0.85 -10.28
N ILE A 226 -24.66 -0.57 -8.97
CA ILE A 226 -23.49 -0.11 -8.22
C ILE A 226 -22.41 -1.19 -8.26
N VAL A 227 -22.73 -2.42 -7.84
CA VAL A 227 -21.75 -3.52 -7.80
C VAL A 227 -21.19 -3.81 -9.18
N ASN A 228 -22.03 -3.82 -10.22
CA ASN A 228 -21.62 -4.13 -11.59
C ASN A 228 -20.65 -3.11 -12.18
N GLN A 229 -20.71 -1.85 -11.77
CA GLN A 229 -19.77 -0.81 -12.20
C GLN A 229 -18.38 -0.96 -11.59
N ILE A 230 -18.25 -1.68 -10.47
CA ILE A 230 -16.99 -1.77 -9.75
C ILE A 230 -15.99 -2.64 -10.52
N ASP A 231 -14.78 -2.15 -10.68
CA ASP A 231 -13.62 -2.89 -11.21
C ASP A 231 -12.50 -3.00 -10.14
N VAL A 232 -11.57 -3.94 -10.36
CA VAL A 232 -10.36 -4.08 -9.54
C VAL A 232 -9.16 -3.61 -10.36
N LYS A 233 -8.34 -2.72 -9.78
CA LYS A 233 -7.18 -2.12 -10.44
C LYS A 233 -5.91 -2.34 -9.64
N ASN A 234 -4.90 -2.82 -10.34
CA ASN A 234 -3.51 -2.74 -9.90
C ASN A 234 -2.96 -1.35 -10.22
N VAL A 235 -2.61 -0.59 -9.18
CA VAL A 235 -2.07 0.78 -9.36
C VAL A 235 -0.56 0.81 -9.58
N MET A 236 0.15 -0.32 -9.42
CA MET A 236 1.62 -0.35 -9.44
C MET A 236 2.21 0.05 -10.80
N ASN A 237 1.62 -0.35 -11.93
CA ASN A 237 2.10 0.06 -13.25
C ASN A 237 2.09 1.59 -13.43
N VAL A 238 1.01 2.25 -12.99
CA VAL A 238 0.86 3.71 -13.10
C VAL A 238 1.82 4.40 -12.14
N THR A 239 1.96 3.89 -10.92
CA THR A 239 2.93 4.41 -9.94
C THR A 239 4.36 4.28 -10.46
N ARG A 240 4.75 3.10 -10.95
CA ARG A 240 6.07 2.83 -11.54
C ARG A 240 6.39 3.76 -12.70
N ALA A 241 5.45 3.93 -13.64
CA ALA A 241 5.62 4.85 -14.77
C ALA A 241 5.79 6.30 -14.32
N SER A 242 5.08 6.70 -13.25
CA SER A 242 5.18 8.04 -12.67
C SER A 242 6.54 8.27 -12.01
N ILE A 243 7.04 7.31 -11.21
CA ILE A 243 8.39 7.39 -10.63
C ILE A 243 9.46 7.41 -11.74
N ALA A 244 9.37 6.49 -12.71
CA ALA A 244 10.35 6.35 -13.78
C ALA A 244 10.47 7.64 -14.61
N LYS A 245 9.34 8.29 -14.93
CA LYS A 245 9.33 9.58 -15.63
C LYS A 245 10.13 10.65 -14.89
N LEU A 246 10.00 10.73 -13.57
CA LEU A 246 10.72 11.71 -12.75
C LEU A 246 12.21 11.43 -12.72
N LEU A 247 12.59 10.15 -12.63
CA LEU A 247 13.99 9.73 -12.67
C LEU A 247 14.63 9.96 -14.04
N ILE A 248 13.92 9.69 -15.13
CA ILE A 248 14.36 9.98 -16.50
C ILE A 248 14.56 11.49 -16.68
N ASP A 249 13.58 12.29 -16.25
CA ASP A 249 13.67 13.75 -16.32
C ASP A 249 14.84 14.29 -15.49
N CYS A 250 15.06 13.75 -14.28
CA CYS A 250 16.21 14.08 -13.44
C CYS A 250 17.52 13.68 -14.11
N ASN A 251 17.60 12.50 -14.71
CA ASN A 251 18.78 12.04 -15.43
C ASN A 251 19.12 12.97 -16.59
N ASN A 252 18.13 13.36 -17.39
CA ASN A 252 18.34 14.26 -18.51
C ASN A 252 18.90 15.62 -18.06
N LEU A 253 18.34 16.21 -16.99
CA LEU A 253 18.82 17.47 -16.42
C LEU A 253 20.23 17.34 -15.83
N TYR A 254 20.54 16.21 -15.19
CA TYR A 254 21.87 15.93 -14.68
C TYR A 254 22.90 15.85 -15.82
N THR A 255 22.59 15.06 -16.86
CA THR A 255 23.46 14.91 -18.03
C THR A 255 23.67 16.24 -18.75
N GLU A 256 22.61 17.04 -18.92
CA GLU A 256 22.68 18.39 -19.50
C GLU A 256 23.58 19.31 -18.67
N CYS A 257 23.41 19.34 -17.36
CA CYS A 257 24.28 20.11 -16.48
C CYS A 257 25.75 19.68 -16.60
N LYS A 258 26.04 18.38 -16.59
CA LYS A 258 27.41 17.87 -16.76
C LYS A 258 28.04 18.28 -18.10
N GLN A 259 27.23 18.40 -19.15
CA GLN A 259 27.69 18.89 -20.45
C GLN A 259 27.98 20.39 -20.43
N ASN A 260 27.12 21.19 -19.80
CA ASN A 260 27.30 22.64 -19.68
C ASN A 260 28.55 23.02 -18.88
N TYR A 261 28.91 22.21 -17.89
CA TYR A 261 30.08 22.42 -17.04
C TYR A 261 31.22 21.44 -17.31
N ALA A 262 31.34 20.91 -18.54
CA ALA A 262 32.36 19.93 -18.89
C ALA A 262 33.82 20.44 -18.74
N ASN A 263 34.02 21.76 -18.74
CA ASN A 263 35.33 22.39 -18.58
C ASN A 263 35.63 22.83 -17.13
N VAL A 264 34.72 22.59 -16.19
CA VAL A 264 34.91 22.86 -14.76
C VAL A 264 35.70 21.69 -14.15
N THR A 265 36.77 22.00 -13.44
CA THR A 265 37.69 21.02 -12.84
C THR A 265 37.36 20.68 -11.40
N SER A 266 36.47 21.45 -10.75
CA SER A 266 35.98 21.16 -9.41
C SER A 266 35.50 19.71 -9.29
N PRO A 267 35.95 18.95 -8.27
CA PRO A 267 35.54 17.57 -8.10
C PRO A 267 34.04 17.42 -7.80
N TYR A 268 33.43 18.47 -7.27
CA TYR A 268 32.05 18.46 -6.80
C TYR A 268 31.00 18.79 -7.88
N ILE A 269 31.42 18.93 -9.13
CA ILE A 269 30.51 19.31 -10.21
C ILE A 269 29.37 18.29 -10.41
N SER A 270 29.59 17.02 -10.05
CA SER A 270 28.58 15.97 -10.15
C SER A 270 27.48 16.16 -9.09
N GLU A 271 27.85 16.54 -7.88
CA GLU A 271 26.97 16.83 -6.75
C GLU A 271 26.13 18.07 -7.04
N TYR A 272 26.74 19.11 -7.60
CA TYR A 272 26.03 20.30 -8.07
C TYR A 272 25.02 19.96 -9.17
N CYS A 273 25.42 19.19 -10.17
CA CYS A 273 24.51 18.83 -11.25
C CYS A 273 23.36 17.94 -10.78
N PHE A 274 23.61 17.05 -9.83
CA PHE A 274 22.56 16.25 -9.22
C PHE A 274 21.60 17.12 -8.39
N PHE A 275 22.13 18.03 -7.58
CA PHE A 275 21.36 19.00 -6.82
C PHE A 275 20.44 19.82 -7.71
N GLN A 276 21.00 20.45 -8.75
CA GLN A 276 20.28 21.20 -9.78
C GLN A 276 19.13 20.39 -10.39
N ALA A 277 19.43 19.17 -10.86
CA ALA A 277 18.47 18.29 -11.50
C ALA A 277 17.31 17.94 -10.55
N ARG A 278 17.61 17.64 -9.28
CA ARG A 278 16.60 17.33 -8.26
C ARG A 278 15.67 18.51 -8.00
N PHE A 279 16.24 19.70 -7.82
CA PHE A 279 15.49 20.90 -7.44
C PHE A 279 14.61 21.41 -8.57
N LYS A 280 15.11 21.44 -9.82
CA LYS A 280 14.34 21.86 -11.01
C LYS A 280 13.08 21.01 -11.24
N LYS A 281 13.04 19.78 -10.72
CA LYS A 281 11.90 18.87 -10.86
C LYS A 281 10.99 18.82 -9.64
N ASP A 282 11.24 19.66 -8.63
CA ASP A 282 10.42 19.80 -7.43
C ASP A 282 9.90 18.44 -6.93
N PHE A 283 10.79 17.47 -6.66
CA PHE A 283 10.31 16.24 -6.00
C PHE A 283 9.86 16.49 -4.55
N GLU A 284 9.87 17.73 -4.03
CA GLU A 284 9.09 18.05 -2.82
C GLU A 284 7.58 18.03 -3.13
N THR A 285 7.18 18.41 -4.35
CA THR A 285 5.81 18.27 -4.90
C THR A 285 5.52 16.96 -5.60
N VAL A 286 6.48 16.02 -5.64
CA VAL A 286 6.19 14.64 -6.01
C VAL A 286 6.13 13.79 -4.75
N PRO A 287 5.02 13.85 -3.99
CA PRO A 287 4.68 12.82 -3.07
C PRO A 287 4.23 11.63 -3.90
N ILE A 288 5.16 10.89 -4.51
CA ILE A 288 5.01 9.44 -4.47
C ILE A 288 5.42 9.11 -3.04
N THR A 289 4.57 9.51 -2.10
CA THR A 289 4.81 9.34 -0.67
C THR A 289 5.07 7.87 -0.45
N ASN A 290 5.83 7.55 0.59
CA ASN A 290 5.89 6.18 1.11
C ASN A 290 4.48 5.56 1.20
N GLN A 291 3.44 6.39 1.41
CA GLN A 291 2.04 6.01 1.35
C GLN A 291 1.53 5.60 -0.03
N ILE A 292 1.83 6.32 -1.13
CA ILE A 292 1.45 5.88 -2.49
C ILE A 292 2.19 4.58 -2.85
N VAL A 293 3.47 4.49 -2.50
CA VAL A 293 4.25 3.27 -2.70
C VAL A 293 3.64 2.13 -1.90
N ALA A 294 3.42 2.32 -0.59
CA ALA A 294 2.80 1.34 0.30
C ALA A 294 1.40 0.92 -0.20
N MET A 295 0.60 1.85 -0.70
CA MET A 295 -0.69 1.54 -1.31
C MET A 295 -0.53 0.68 -2.56
N SER A 296 0.43 1.02 -3.43
CA SER A 296 0.69 0.26 -4.65
C SER A 296 1.36 -1.09 -4.42
N THR A 297 2.09 -1.28 -3.32
CA THR A 297 2.76 -2.54 -2.99
C THR A 297 1.88 -3.43 -2.14
N ALA A 298 1.28 -2.93 -1.06
CA ALA A 298 0.63 -3.72 -0.02
C ALA A 298 -0.80 -3.28 0.34
N GLY A 299 -1.20 -2.07 -0.03
CA GLY A 299 -2.51 -1.52 0.35
C GLY A 299 -3.69 -2.18 -0.39
N ALA A 300 -4.87 -1.97 0.16
CA ALA A 300 -6.14 -2.17 -0.51
C ALA A 300 -7.02 -0.97 -0.13
N GLY A 301 -7.89 -0.54 -1.04
CA GLY A 301 -8.76 0.59 -0.78
C GLY A 301 -9.81 0.78 -1.85
N THR A 302 -10.91 1.41 -1.47
CA THR A 302 -12.05 1.65 -2.36
C THR A 302 -12.18 3.13 -2.70
N LEU A 303 -12.10 3.43 -3.99
CA LEU A 303 -12.43 4.74 -4.58
C LEU A 303 -13.38 4.50 -5.74
N TYR A 304 -14.69 4.50 -5.47
CA TYR A 304 -15.71 4.13 -6.45
C TYR A 304 -15.52 4.83 -7.81
N PRO A 305 -15.60 4.11 -8.95
CA PRO A 305 -15.97 2.69 -9.08
C PRO A 305 -14.76 1.73 -9.03
N HIS A 306 -13.65 2.13 -8.43
CA HIS A 306 -12.40 1.36 -8.45
C HIS A 306 -12.08 0.80 -7.06
N ILE A 307 -11.86 -0.51 -6.99
CA ILE A 307 -11.12 -1.13 -5.90
C ILE A 307 -9.65 -1.13 -6.31
N MET A 308 -8.84 -0.39 -5.57
CA MET A 308 -7.39 -0.35 -5.75
C MET A 308 -6.77 -1.42 -4.86
N VAL A 309 -6.03 -2.34 -5.44
CA VAL A 309 -5.25 -3.32 -4.69
C VAL A 309 -3.79 -3.25 -5.10
N GLY A 310 -2.94 -3.26 -4.09
CA GLY A 310 -1.51 -3.34 -4.22
C GLY A 310 -1.07 -4.68 -4.78
N GLU A 311 0.13 -4.68 -5.33
CA GLU A 311 0.74 -5.81 -6.01
C GLU A 311 0.88 -7.07 -5.16
N MET A 312 1.13 -6.92 -3.86
CA MET A 312 1.23 -8.03 -2.92
C MET A 312 -0.01 -8.92 -2.96
N TRP A 313 -1.21 -8.36 -3.15
CA TRP A 313 -2.44 -9.15 -3.25
C TRP A 313 -2.49 -10.00 -4.53
N TYR A 314 -1.97 -9.48 -5.64
CA TYR A 314 -1.78 -10.26 -6.86
C TYR A 314 -0.76 -11.39 -6.64
N GLN A 315 0.36 -11.09 -5.98
CA GLN A 315 1.38 -12.11 -5.68
C GLN A 315 0.85 -13.20 -4.75
N ILE A 316 0.09 -12.85 -3.72
CA ILE A 316 -0.56 -13.83 -2.85
C ILE A 316 -1.52 -14.69 -3.67
N PHE A 317 -2.34 -14.09 -4.53
CA PHE A 317 -3.28 -14.83 -5.38
C PHE A 317 -2.60 -15.79 -6.35
N ILE A 318 -1.50 -15.36 -6.97
CA ILE A 318 -0.69 -16.14 -7.92
C ILE A 318 0.01 -17.29 -7.21
N ASN A 319 0.66 -17.00 -6.08
CA ASN A 319 1.48 -17.94 -5.33
C ASN A 319 0.68 -18.72 -4.28
N THR A 320 -0.64 -18.77 -4.36
CA THR A 320 -1.46 -19.64 -3.50
C THR A 320 -2.06 -20.76 -4.34
N GLN A 321 -1.83 -22.04 -4.02
CA GLN A 321 -2.44 -23.12 -4.81
C GLN A 321 -3.86 -23.42 -4.32
N SER A 322 -4.06 -23.41 -3.01
CA SER A 322 -5.34 -23.71 -2.40
C SER A 322 -6.38 -22.63 -2.68
N ARG A 323 -7.49 -23.01 -3.33
CA ARG A 323 -8.62 -22.10 -3.52
C ARG A 323 -9.25 -21.66 -2.18
N PHE A 324 -9.16 -22.48 -1.14
CA PHE A 324 -9.57 -22.10 0.22
C PHE A 324 -8.76 -20.93 0.76
N ALA A 325 -7.44 -20.98 0.55
CA ALA A 325 -6.56 -19.89 0.93
C ALA A 325 -6.72 -18.65 0.03
N LYS A 326 -7.02 -18.81 -1.27
CA LYS A 326 -7.35 -17.68 -2.16
C LYS A 326 -8.63 -16.97 -1.71
N LEU A 327 -9.64 -17.74 -1.32
CA LEU A 327 -10.87 -17.22 -0.73
C LEU A 327 -10.58 -16.49 0.59
N GLY A 328 -9.74 -17.07 1.44
CA GLY A 328 -9.45 -16.53 2.77
C GLY A 328 -8.55 -15.29 2.78
N SER A 329 -7.54 -15.20 1.92
CA SER A 329 -6.61 -14.07 1.93
C SER A 329 -6.99 -13.00 0.90
N PRO A 330 -6.62 -13.11 -0.40
CA PRO A 330 -6.93 -12.06 -1.36
C PRO A 330 -8.45 -11.93 -1.61
N GLY A 331 -9.21 -13.02 -1.48
CA GLY A 331 -10.67 -13.01 -1.60
C GLY A 331 -11.38 -12.23 -0.51
N PHE A 332 -10.99 -12.44 0.74
CA PHE A 332 -11.53 -11.69 1.88
C PHE A 332 -11.21 -10.21 1.76
N THR A 333 -9.96 -9.84 1.45
CA THR A 333 -9.56 -8.43 1.26
C THR A 333 -10.34 -7.77 0.12
N ILE A 334 -10.46 -8.42 -1.04
CA ILE A 334 -11.21 -7.84 -2.17
C ILE A 334 -12.71 -7.74 -1.84
N ALA A 335 -13.26 -8.72 -1.13
CA ALA A 335 -14.65 -8.69 -0.69
C ALA A 335 -14.88 -7.60 0.38
N HIS A 336 -13.90 -7.31 1.24
CA HIS A 336 -13.92 -6.20 2.20
C HIS A 336 -14.01 -4.87 1.45
N GLU A 337 -13.12 -4.64 0.49
CA GLU A 337 -13.15 -3.43 -0.33
C GLU A 337 -14.45 -3.29 -1.12
N LEU A 338 -14.93 -4.38 -1.73
CA LEU A 338 -16.22 -4.38 -2.40
C LEU A 338 -17.35 -3.98 -1.44
N SER A 339 -17.28 -4.45 -0.19
CA SER A 339 -18.27 -4.18 0.83
C SER A 339 -18.30 -2.71 1.23
N HIS A 340 -17.23 -1.94 1.09
CA HIS A 340 -17.31 -0.48 1.28
C HIS A 340 -18.20 0.23 0.26
N SER A 341 -18.48 -0.35 -0.90
CA SER A 341 -19.48 0.25 -1.82
C SER A 341 -20.93 0.00 -1.38
N LEU A 342 -21.10 -0.81 -0.34
CA LEU A 342 -22.37 -1.37 0.10
C LEU A 342 -22.69 -0.96 1.56
N ILE A 343 -21.73 -1.15 2.46
CA ILE A 343 -21.79 -0.82 3.89
C ILE A 343 -21.26 0.60 4.09
N LYS A 344 -22.18 1.52 4.35
CA LYS A 344 -21.89 2.94 4.44
C LYS A 344 -22.81 3.67 5.40
N SER A 345 -22.27 4.68 6.09
CA SER A 345 -22.96 5.41 7.17
C SER A 345 -23.18 6.90 6.87
N SER A 346 -22.65 7.39 5.73
CA SER A 346 -22.63 8.82 5.37
C SER A 346 -23.66 9.21 4.30
N PRO A 347 -24.27 10.42 4.38
CA PRO A 347 -25.25 10.90 3.38
C PRO A 347 -24.69 11.18 1.99
N GLN A 348 -23.36 11.20 1.81
CA GLN A 348 -22.70 11.38 0.52
C GLN A 348 -22.48 10.06 -0.24
N ASP A 349 -22.90 8.93 0.34
CA ASP A 349 -22.60 7.60 -0.16
C ASP A 349 -23.55 7.13 -1.27
N LEU A 350 -23.09 6.14 -2.04
CA LEU A 350 -23.79 5.59 -3.21
C LEU A 350 -25.12 4.94 -2.83
N LEU A 351 -25.17 4.31 -1.66
CA LEU A 351 -26.39 3.78 -1.05
C LEU A 351 -26.78 4.65 0.14
N LEU A 352 -27.90 5.34 0.02
CA LEU A 352 -28.40 6.27 1.04
C LEU A 352 -29.14 5.59 2.20
N TYR A 353 -29.17 4.27 2.26
CA TYR A 353 -30.01 3.50 3.18
C TYR A 353 -29.30 2.24 3.66
N PHE A 354 -29.27 2.05 4.98
CA PHE A 354 -28.78 0.85 5.63
C PHE A 354 -29.65 0.49 6.83
N SER A 355 -29.59 -0.78 7.26
CA SER A 355 -30.37 -1.28 8.39
C SER A 355 -29.77 -0.94 9.73
N GLN A 356 -30.48 -0.16 10.55
CA GLN A 356 -30.08 0.06 11.94
C GLN A 356 -29.99 -1.26 12.73
N GLU A 357 -30.88 -2.22 12.45
CA GLU A 357 -30.80 -3.55 13.07
C GLU A 357 -29.49 -4.27 12.72
N ALA A 358 -29.05 -4.16 11.47
CA ALA A 358 -27.79 -4.77 11.04
C ALA A 358 -26.58 -4.01 11.62
N GLU A 359 -26.64 -2.68 11.66
CA GLU A 359 -25.62 -1.83 12.29
C GLU A 359 -25.44 -2.18 13.77
N ASP A 360 -26.53 -2.21 14.54
CA ASP A 360 -26.53 -2.55 15.95
C ASP A 360 -25.99 -3.98 16.19
N CYS A 361 -26.38 -4.93 15.32
CA CYS A 361 -25.92 -6.30 15.39
C CYS A 361 -24.40 -6.39 15.17
N ILE A 362 -23.91 -5.82 14.06
CA ILE A 362 -22.50 -5.85 13.68
C ILE A 362 -21.66 -5.21 14.79
N GLN A 363 -22.06 -4.03 15.26
CA GLN A 363 -21.32 -3.35 16.33
C GLN A 363 -21.32 -4.14 17.65
N GLU A 364 -22.41 -4.81 18.01
CA GLU A 364 -22.40 -5.68 19.21
C GLU A 364 -21.53 -6.92 19.03
N GLN A 365 -21.47 -7.50 17.83
CA GLN A 365 -20.52 -8.59 17.51
C GLN A 365 -19.07 -8.16 17.80
N TYR A 366 -18.68 -6.95 17.40
CA TYR A 366 -17.33 -6.42 17.64
C TYR A 366 -17.11 -6.01 19.10
N ARG A 367 -18.11 -5.40 19.76
CA ARG A 367 -18.05 -5.11 21.21
C ARG A 367 -17.89 -6.39 22.03
N SER A 368 -18.57 -7.46 21.66
CA SER A 368 -18.46 -8.76 22.33
C SER A 368 -17.07 -9.36 22.16
N SER A 369 -16.51 -9.31 20.94
CA SER A 369 -15.12 -9.72 20.67
C SER A 369 -14.13 -8.86 21.47
N CYS A 370 -14.31 -7.54 21.47
CA CYS A 370 -13.51 -6.57 22.23
C CYS A 370 -13.49 -6.88 23.73
N ARG A 371 -14.65 -7.10 24.35
CA ARG A 371 -14.77 -7.44 25.78
C ARG A 371 -14.00 -8.70 26.15
N GLU A 372 -13.96 -9.69 25.26
CA GLU A 372 -13.29 -10.96 25.53
C GLU A 372 -11.80 -10.91 25.20
N PHE A 373 -11.39 -10.20 24.14
CA PHE A 373 -10.06 -10.27 23.55
C PHE A 373 -9.21 -9.01 23.70
N ASP A 374 -9.60 -8.06 24.55
CA ASP A 374 -8.81 -6.86 24.84
C ASP A 374 -7.38 -7.21 25.31
N GLU A 375 -6.39 -6.56 24.70
CA GLU A 375 -4.97 -6.73 25.00
C GLU A 375 -4.34 -5.55 25.75
N GLY A 376 -5.15 -4.54 26.10
CA GLY A 376 -4.76 -3.42 26.95
C GLY A 376 -5.52 -2.12 26.66
N ASP A 377 -6.12 -2.01 25.48
CA ASP A 377 -7.03 -0.93 25.11
C ASP A 377 -7.88 -1.38 23.92
N CYS A 378 -9.19 -1.30 24.06
CA CYS A 378 -10.13 -1.68 23.04
C CYS A 378 -11.41 -0.85 23.17
N GLU A 379 -11.72 -0.08 22.13
CA GLU A 379 -12.94 0.72 22.03
C GLU A 379 -13.61 0.48 20.67
N ILE A 380 -14.92 0.23 20.69
CA ILE A 380 -15.73 0.06 19.47
C ILE A 380 -16.77 1.18 19.43
N THR A 381 -16.47 2.21 18.66
CA THR A 381 -17.29 3.39 18.40
C THR A 381 -18.11 3.27 17.11
N GLU A 382 -18.98 4.23 16.85
CA GLU A 382 -19.75 4.32 15.60
C GLU A 382 -18.84 4.47 14.36
N GLU A 383 -17.67 5.08 14.49
CA GLU A 383 -16.72 5.31 13.39
C GLU A 383 -16.19 4.00 12.80
N HIS A 384 -16.16 2.93 13.60
CA HIS A 384 -15.71 1.60 13.17
C HIS A 384 -16.76 0.83 12.36
N PHE A 385 -17.99 1.33 12.25
CA PHE A 385 -19.09 0.56 11.65
C PHE A 385 -18.80 0.14 10.21
N GLU A 386 -18.24 1.05 9.40
CA GLU A 386 -18.02 0.78 7.98
C GLU A 386 -16.99 -0.34 7.77
N GLU A 387 -15.91 -0.35 8.56
CA GLU A 387 -14.88 -1.39 8.53
C GLU A 387 -15.39 -2.71 9.11
N ASN A 388 -16.08 -2.66 10.25
CA ASN A 388 -16.64 -3.84 10.90
C ASN A 388 -17.72 -4.51 10.02
N GLY A 389 -18.55 -3.71 9.36
CA GLY A 389 -19.56 -4.24 8.45
C GLY A 389 -18.97 -4.74 7.14
N ALA A 390 -17.88 -4.12 6.65
CA ALA A 390 -17.15 -4.61 5.49
C ALA A 390 -16.52 -5.99 5.76
N ASP A 391 -15.90 -6.22 6.91
CA ASP A 391 -15.40 -7.53 7.34
C ASP A 391 -16.52 -8.60 7.39
N VAL A 392 -17.67 -8.26 7.98
CA VAL A 392 -18.81 -9.19 8.13
C VAL A 392 -19.38 -9.57 6.76
N LEU A 393 -19.61 -8.59 5.89
CA LEU A 393 -20.10 -8.86 4.54
C LEU A 393 -19.06 -9.61 3.70
N ALA A 394 -17.77 -9.28 3.83
CA ALA A 394 -16.69 -10.01 3.17
C ALA A 394 -16.67 -11.48 3.56
N MET A 395 -16.80 -11.79 4.85
CA MET A 395 -16.88 -13.17 5.33
C MET A 395 -18.09 -13.91 4.73
N GLN A 396 -19.26 -13.26 4.66
CA GLN A 396 -20.46 -13.85 4.05
C GLN A 396 -20.30 -14.09 2.55
N ILE A 397 -19.70 -13.16 1.81
CA ILE A 397 -19.42 -13.29 0.37
C ILE A 397 -18.46 -14.47 0.13
N VAL A 398 -17.35 -14.51 0.87
CA VAL A 398 -16.36 -15.57 0.75
C VAL A 398 -16.96 -16.94 1.11
N TRP A 399 -17.78 -17.00 2.17
CA TRP A 399 -18.49 -18.22 2.53
C TRP A 399 -19.47 -18.66 1.45
N LYS A 400 -20.25 -17.75 0.86
CA LYS A 400 -21.18 -18.07 -0.23
C LYS A 400 -20.45 -18.71 -1.42
N LEU A 401 -19.28 -18.19 -1.78
CA LEU A 401 -18.44 -18.80 -2.82
C LEU A 401 -17.93 -20.18 -2.43
N PHE A 402 -17.52 -20.34 -1.17
CA PHE A 402 -17.12 -21.63 -0.64
C PHE A 402 -18.27 -22.65 -0.73
N GLU A 403 -19.48 -22.31 -0.30
CA GLU A 403 -20.64 -23.20 -0.34
C GLU A 403 -20.96 -23.65 -1.77
N LYS A 404 -21.05 -22.69 -2.69
CA LYS A 404 -21.35 -22.94 -4.12
C LYS A 404 -20.34 -23.88 -4.76
N GLN A 405 -19.06 -23.81 -4.34
CA GLN A 405 -17.99 -24.61 -4.91
C GLN A 405 -17.86 -26.00 -4.28
N TYR A 406 -18.03 -26.12 -2.96
CA TYR A 406 -17.64 -27.32 -2.22
C TYR A 406 -18.80 -28.02 -1.53
N ILE A 407 -19.81 -27.27 -1.08
CA ILE A 407 -20.96 -27.86 -0.41
C ILE A 407 -22.01 -28.25 -1.44
N ASP A 408 -22.40 -27.34 -2.32
CA ASP A 408 -23.51 -27.55 -3.27
C ASP A 408 -23.12 -28.50 -4.41
N ARG A 409 -21.94 -28.28 -4.99
CA ARG A 409 -21.46 -29.08 -6.14
C ARG A 409 -21.06 -30.49 -5.76
N GLU A 410 -20.41 -30.67 -4.61
CA GLU A 410 -19.90 -31.98 -4.20
C GLU A 410 -20.80 -32.71 -3.20
N LYS A 411 -21.79 -32.03 -2.57
CA LYS A 411 -22.63 -32.57 -1.48
C LYS A 411 -21.82 -33.13 -0.30
N ARG A 412 -20.69 -32.48 0.04
CA ARG A 412 -19.65 -33.00 0.95
C ARG A 412 -19.57 -32.35 2.33
N ILE A 413 -20.67 -31.82 2.86
CA ILE A 413 -20.65 -31.08 4.13
C ILE A 413 -20.03 -31.88 5.30
N VAL A 414 -20.22 -33.21 5.33
CA VAL A 414 -19.64 -34.10 6.35
C VAL A 414 -18.12 -34.22 6.22
N GLU A 415 -17.58 -34.22 5.00
CA GLU A 415 -16.14 -34.31 4.73
C GLU A 415 -15.41 -32.99 4.98
N ILE A 416 -16.13 -31.87 4.93
CA ILE A 416 -15.59 -30.52 5.12
C ILE A 416 -15.49 -30.14 6.60
N ARG A 417 -16.41 -30.64 7.43
CA ARG A 417 -16.47 -30.31 8.86
C ARG A 417 -15.19 -30.75 9.57
N GLY A 418 -14.53 -29.82 10.28
CA GLY A 418 -13.27 -30.05 10.96
C GLY A 418 -12.05 -30.24 10.04
N SER A 419 -12.23 -30.09 8.73
CA SER A 419 -11.15 -30.36 7.77
C SER A 419 -10.08 -29.28 7.77
N GLU A 420 -8.83 -29.68 7.51
CA GLU A 420 -7.71 -28.74 7.35
C GLU A 420 -7.94 -27.72 6.21
N LYS A 421 -8.69 -28.11 5.18
CA LYS A 421 -9.08 -27.21 4.07
C LYS A 421 -9.96 -26.06 4.56
N LEU A 422 -10.94 -26.36 5.41
CA LEU A 422 -11.81 -25.33 5.99
C LEU A 422 -11.05 -24.47 7.00
N LYS A 423 -10.17 -25.06 7.82
CA LYS A 423 -9.30 -24.28 8.71
C LYS A 423 -8.38 -23.34 7.93
N GLN A 424 -7.85 -23.78 6.78
CA GLN A 424 -7.00 -22.97 5.91
C GLN A 424 -7.69 -21.68 5.44
N LEU A 425 -9.01 -21.70 5.21
CA LEU A 425 -9.78 -20.49 4.91
C LEU A 425 -9.57 -19.43 6.01
N PHE A 426 -9.82 -19.82 7.27
CA PHE A 426 -9.70 -18.93 8.42
C PHE A 426 -8.26 -18.52 8.72
N TYR A 427 -7.30 -19.44 8.59
CA TYR A 427 -5.87 -19.10 8.74
C TYR A 427 -5.44 -18.04 7.72
N SER A 428 -5.89 -18.18 6.47
CA SER A 428 -5.57 -17.21 5.42
C SER A 428 -6.25 -15.85 5.64
N MET A 429 -7.47 -15.80 6.20
CA MET A 429 -8.10 -14.54 6.63
C MET A 429 -7.30 -13.88 7.74
N ALA A 430 -6.94 -14.63 8.80
CA ALA A 430 -6.16 -14.11 9.92
C ALA A 430 -4.79 -13.58 9.50
N THR A 431 -4.12 -14.28 8.57
CA THR A 431 -2.81 -13.88 8.03
C THR A 431 -2.80 -12.46 7.50
N ASN A 432 -3.90 -11.98 6.91
CA ASN A 432 -4.01 -10.64 6.36
C ASN A 432 -3.86 -9.53 7.41
N LEU A 433 -4.15 -9.83 8.68
CA LEU A 433 -4.19 -8.85 9.78
C LEU A 433 -3.19 -9.19 10.89
N CYS A 434 -2.30 -10.18 10.68
CA CYS A 434 -1.34 -10.57 11.70
C CYS A 434 -0.32 -9.46 11.99
N ASP A 435 -0.33 -9.02 13.25
CA ASP A 435 0.72 -8.21 13.89
C ASP A 435 1.26 -8.94 15.14
N GLY A 436 2.59 -9.02 15.22
CA GLY A 436 3.32 -9.58 16.35
C GLY A 436 3.28 -8.71 17.60
N LYS A 437 2.77 -7.48 17.52
CA LYS A 437 2.52 -6.61 18.68
C LYS A 437 1.11 -6.84 19.22
N LYS A 438 0.89 -6.36 20.45
CA LYS A 438 -0.45 -6.25 21.00
C LYS A 438 -1.28 -5.31 20.13
N SER A 439 -2.49 -5.74 19.79
CA SER A 439 -3.44 -4.96 19.01
C SER A 439 -4.27 -4.13 19.97
N VAL A 440 -4.05 -2.82 19.95
CA VAL A 440 -4.72 -1.82 20.78
C VAL A 440 -5.44 -0.82 19.88
N ALA A 441 -6.46 -0.14 20.41
CA ALA A 441 -7.16 0.90 19.67
C ALA A 441 -6.22 2.05 19.25
N ASP A 442 -6.33 2.49 18.00
CA ASP A 442 -5.66 3.69 17.47
C ASP A 442 -6.75 4.70 17.08
N PRO A 443 -6.86 5.86 17.75
CA PRO A 443 -7.86 6.87 17.43
C PRO A 443 -7.78 7.45 16.00
N SER A 444 -6.66 7.22 15.29
CA SER A 444 -6.49 7.64 13.90
C SER A 444 -6.83 6.55 12.88
N ASP A 445 -7.06 5.31 13.33
CA ASP A 445 -7.42 4.18 12.51
C ASP A 445 -8.93 3.92 12.60
N PRO A 446 -9.70 4.00 11.50
CA PRO A 446 -11.12 3.66 11.54
C PRO A 446 -11.39 2.16 11.73
N HIS A 447 -10.36 1.30 11.69
CA HIS A 447 -10.52 -0.14 11.90
C HIS A 447 -10.46 -0.51 13.38
N ALA A 448 -11.31 -1.46 13.78
CA ALA A 448 -11.17 -2.08 15.09
C ALA A 448 -9.80 -2.81 15.21
N PRO A 449 -9.26 -3.01 16.42
CA PRO A 449 -8.01 -3.75 16.59
C PRO A 449 -8.02 -5.12 15.90
N ASN A 450 -6.91 -5.50 15.24
CA ASN A 450 -6.84 -6.70 14.38
C ASN A 450 -7.26 -8.01 15.09
N ASN A 451 -6.91 -8.17 16.36
CA ASN A 451 -7.35 -9.29 17.20
C ASN A 451 -8.87 -9.35 17.33
N VAL A 452 -9.53 -8.19 17.51
CA VAL A 452 -10.98 -8.06 17.63
C VAL A 452 -11.64 -8.41 16.31
N ARG A 453 -11.12 -7.88 15.19
CA ARG A 453 -11.64 -8.14 13.83
C ARG A 453 -11.63 -9.63 13.50
N ILE A 454 -10.48 -10.29 13.67
CA ILE A 454 -10.33 -11.72 13.34
C ILE A 454 -11.14 -12.60 14.30
N ASN A 455 -11.12 -12.32 15.60
CA ASN A 455 -11.88 -13.14 16.55
C ASN A 455 -13.40 -12.95 16.40
N ALA A 456 -13.86 -11.79 15.90
CA ALA A 456 -15.27 -11.57 15.60
C ALA A 456 -15.81 -12.52 14.52
N LEU A 457 -14.97 -13.11 13.66
CA LEU A 457 -15.37 -14.09 12.65
C LEU A 457 -16.02 -15.36 13.25
N VAL A 458 -15.85 -15.62 14.55
CA VAL A 458 -16.54 -16.70 15.28
C VAL A 458 -18.07 -16.63 15.19
N ASN A 459 -18.61 -15.44 14.92
CA ASN A 459 -20.04 -15.23 14.74
C ASN A 459 -20.57 -15.91 13.47
N HIS A 460 -19.71 -16.16 12.48
CA HIS A 460 -20.09 -16.91 11.30
C HIS A 460 -20.12 -18.43 11.60
N PRO A 461 -21.20 -19.17 11.31
CA PRO A 461 -21.33 -20.61 11.64
C PRO A 461 -20.19 -21.50 11.10
N ALA A 462 -19.58 -21.09 9.99
CA ALA A 462 -18.43 -21.76 9.40
C ALA A 462 -17.23 -21.90 10.36
N PHE A 463 -17.03 -20.97 11.30
CA PHE A 463 -15.92 -21.06 12.25
C PHE A 463 -16.08 -22.27 13.18
N GLU A 464 -17.28 -22.45 13.73
CA GLU A 464 -17.60 -23.60 14.57
C GLU A 464 -17.53 -24.92 13.77
N MET A 465 -17.89 -24.87 12.48
CA MET A 465 -17.69 -26.01 11.58
C MET A 465 -16.21 -26.36 11.39
N ALA A 466 -15.32 -25.35 11.36
CA ALA A 466 -13.89 -25.50 11.12
C ALA A 466 -13.13 -26.04 12.33
N PHE A 467 -13.34 -25.43 13.50
CA PHE A 467 -12.53 -25.68 14.69
C PHE A 467 -13.24 -26.54 15.74
N GLN A 468 -14.56 -26.73 15.62
CA GLN A 468 -15.35 -27.60 16.50
C GLN A 468 -15.19 -27.26 17.99
N CYS A 469 -15.10 -25.97 18.29
CA CYS A 469 -14.88 -25.47 19.65
C CYS A 469 -16.00 -25.88 20.61
N SER A 470 -15.62 -26.13 21.86
CA SER A 470 -16.58 -26.34 22.95
C SER A 470 -17.44 -25.07 23.13
N PRO A 471 -18.75 -25.18 23.42
CA PRO A 471 -19.59 -24.02 23.74
C PRO A 471 -19.08 -23.17 24.92
N HIS A 472 -18.19 -23.71 25.75
CA HIS A 472 -17.58 -23.03 26.90
C HIS A 472 -16.21 -22.42 26.60
N SER A 473 -15.68 -22.61 25.38
CA SER A 473 -14.38 -22.04 25.00
C SER A 473 -14.45 -20.51 24.96
N ARG A 474 -13.31 -19.86 25.11
CA ARG A 474 -13.24 -18.39 25.13
C ARG A 474 -13.74 -17.78 23.81
N MET A 475 -13.36 -18.34 22.66
CA MET A 475 -13.93 -17.94 21.36
C MET A 475 -15.46 -17.98 21.36
N MET A 476 -16.06 -19.08 21.83
CA MET A 476 -17.51 -19.25 21.83
C MET A 476 -18.25 -18.37 22.83
N LYS A 477 -17.58 -17.85 23.88
CA LYS A 477 -18.17 -16.86 24.81
C LYS A 477 -18.42 -15.51 24.15
N SER A 478 -17.56 -15.13 23.19
CA SER A 478 -17.70 -13.88 22.44
C SER A 478 -18.74 -13.97 21.31
N LYS A 479 -19.20 -15.18 20.96
CA LYS A 479 -20.17 -15.41 19.90
C LYS A 479 -21.54 -14.83 20.26
N THR A 480 -22.05 -13.99 19.37
CA THR A 480 -23.38 -13.39 19.39
C THR A 480 -24.26 -14.03 18.31
N LYS A 481 -25.34 -13.36 17.89
CA LYS A 481 -26.16 -13.80 16.76
C LYS A 481 -25.44 -13.50 15.43
N GLU A 482 -25.63 -14.35 14.43
CA GLU A 482 -25.21 -14.01 13.07
C GLU A 482 -25.97 -12.76 12.59
N CYS A 483 -25.24 -11.81 12.02
CA CYS A 483 -25.81 -10.54 11.58
C CYS A 483 -26.29 -10.61 10.13
N PRO A 484 -27.59 -10.40 9.86
CA PRO A 484 -28.07 -10.26 8.50
C PRO A 484 -27.61 -8.92 7.94
N VAL A 485 -26.63 -8.93 7.04
CA VAL A 485 -26.19 -7.71 6.36
C VAL A 485 -27.38 -7.19 5.53
N TYR A 486 -27.77 -5.92 5.74
CA TYR A 486 -29.03 -5.27 5.29
C TYR A 486 -30.35 -5.68 5.98
N GLY A 487 -30.33 -6.58 6.97
CA GLY A 487 -31.46 -6.86 7.87
C GLY A 487 -32.68 -7.55 7.25
N GLU A 488 -33.56 -8.08 8.10
CA GLU A 488 -34.86 -8.63 7.67
C GLU A 488 -35.94 -7.55 7.60
N SER A 489 -35.82 -6.51 8.44
CA SER A 489 -36.87 -5.49 8.68
C SER A 489 -36.34 -4.05 8.67
N ALA A 490 -35.36 -3.71 7.83
CA ALA A 490 -34.67 -2.43 7.99
C ALA A 490 -35.58 -1.20 7.85
N PRO A 491 -35.61 -0.31 8.85
CA PRO A 491 -36.45 0.88 8.83
C PRO A 491 -35.89 1.94 7.87
N GLN A 492 -36.80 2.72 7.29
CA GLN A 492 -36.51 3.95 6.54
C GLN A 492 -35.86 4.98 7.47
N HIS A 493 -34.55 4.95 7.65
CA HIS A 493 -33.86 6.20 7.95
C HIS A 493 -33.74 7.00 6.65
N ARG A 494 -34.86 7.57 6.19
CA ARG A 494 -34.77 8.91 5.60
C ARG A 494 -34.25 9.79 6.73
N ARG A 495 -32.92 9.90 6.88
CA ARG A 495 -32.34 10.91 7.76
C ARG A 495 -32.95 12.23 7.30
N ARG A 496 -33.81 12.81 8.14
CA ARG A 496 -34.51 14.06 7.85
C ARG A 496 -33.43 15.07 7.49
N PHE A 497 -33.53 15.65 6.30
CA PHE A 497 -32.82 16.88 5.95
C PHE A 497 -33.13 17.90 7.04
N PHE A 498 -32.22 18.07 8.00
CA PHE A 498 -32.19 19.28 8.80
C PHE A 498 -31.37 20.28 7.99
N PRO A 499 -31.97 21.38 7.49
CA PRO A 499 -31.16 22.49 7.04
C PRO A 499 -30.37 23.00 8.26
N LYS A 500 -29.04 23.11 8.10
CA LYS A 500 -28.17 23.77 9.09
C LYS A 500 -28.76 25.15 9.42
N LYS A 501 -28.83 25.49 10.70
CA LYS A 501 -29.01 26.87 11.15
C LYS A 501 -27.71 27.64 10.99
#